data_AF-C0FQL4-F1
#
_entry.id   AF-C0FQL4-F1
#
_cell.length_a   1.000
_cell.length_b   1.000
_cell.length_c   1.000
_cell.angle_alpha   90.00
_cell.angle_beta   90.00
_cell.angle_gamma   90.00
#
_symmetry.space_group_name_H-M   'P 1'
#
loop_
_entity.id
_entity.type
_entity.pdbx_description
1 polymer ?
#
loop_
_entity_poly.entity_id
_entity_poly.type
_entity_poly.pdbx_seq_one_letter_code
_entity_poly.pdbx_strand_id
1 'polypeptide(L)'
;MITFIVCLLAGLGAGLGTGFAGMSAAAVISPMLIAFLHMDAYQAIGIALASDVLASAVSAYTYGKNKNLDIKNGLVMMFTVMIFTFVASYLASFIPSTTMGGFSTFMTMLLGIKFIVKPVMTTKETMAATDPKKRIIQSIICGTVIGCICGFVGAGGGMMMLLILTSVLGYELKTAVGTSVFIMTFTALTGALSHFAIGGTPDLVVLILCIVSTLIFARVAAVLANKAPAKLLNQATGVILVILGAAIIAVQYVF
;
A
#
# COMPACT_ATOMS: atom_id res chain seq x y z
N MET A 1 6.09 -28.11 4.93
CA MET A 1 4.80 -28.01 4.21
C MET A 1 3.99 -26.79 4.64
N ILE A 2 3.79 -26.57 5.95
CA ILE A 2 3.04 -25.42 6.50
C ILE A 2 3.63 -24.07 6.04
N THR A 3 4.95 -23.89 6.15
CA THR A 3 5.66 -22.67 5.70
C THR A 3 5.33 -22.29 4.26
N PHE A 4 5.38 -23.26 3.35
CA PHE A 4 5.08 -23.03 1.93
C PHE A 4 3.64 -22.56 1.71
N ILE A 5 2.68 -23.22 2.36
CA ILE A 5 1.26 -22.89 2.25
C ILE A 5 0.99 -21.48 2.80
N VAL A 6 1.55 -21.16 3.98
CA VAL A 6 1.39 -19.84 4.60
C VAL A 6 1.99 -18.75 3.70
N CYS A 7 3.21 -18.93 3.19
CA CYS A 7 3.85 -17.96 2.30
C CYS A 7 3.06 -17.76 1.00
N LEU A 8 2.52 -18.85 0.43
CA LEU A 8 1.72 -18.78 -0.79
C LEU A 8 0.41 -18.03 -0.58
N LEU A 9 -0.30 -18.30 0.52
CA LEU A 9 -1.55 -17.60 0.87
C LEU A 9 -1.30 -16.14 1.22
N ALA A 10 -0.24 -15.86 1.98
CA ALA A 10 0.18 -14.51 2.32
C ALA A 10 0.52 -13.70 1.06
N GLY A 11 1.30 -14.29 0.14
CA GLY A 11 1.65 -13.65 -1.13
C GLY A 11 0.46 -13.52 -2.10
N LEU A 12 -0.50 -14.45 -2.07
CA LEU A 12 -1.76 -14.29 -2.81
C LEU A 12 -2.52 -13.07 -2.30
N GLY A 13 -2.77 -12.99 -1.00
CA GLY A 13 -3.51 -11.88 -0.41
C GLY A 13 -2.81 -10.54 -0.64
N ALA A 14 -1.50 -10.48 -0.36
CA ALA A 14 -0.70 -9.29 -0.59
C ALA A 14 -0.65 -8.89 -2.08
N GLY A 15 -0.37 -9.84 -2.97
CA GLY A 15 -0.24 -9.56 -4.40
C GLY A 15 -1.56 -9.05 -5.00
N LEU A 16 -2.68 -9.69 -4.68
CA LEU A 16 -4.00 -9.22 -5.12
C LEU A 16 -4.29 -7.82 -4.55
N GLY A 17 -4.00 -7.59 -3.27
CA GLY A 17 -4.18 -6.29 -2.61
C GLY A 17 -3.35 -5.18 -3.28
N THR A 18 -2.07 -5.43 -3.54
CA THR A 18 -1.18 -4.47 -4.22
C THR A 18 -1.66 -4.19 -5.65
N GLY A 19 -1.99 -5.22 -6.42
CA GLY A 19 -2.38 -5.05 -7.83
C GLY A 19 -3.75 -4.39 -8.02
N PHE A 20 -4.74 -4.65 -7.17
CA PHE A 20 -6.09 -4.06 -7.27
C PHE A 20 -6.22 -2.71 -6.57
N ALA A 21 -5.67 -2.59 -5.37
CA ALA A 21 -5.92 -1.47 -4.47
C ALA A 21 -4.67 -0.65 -4.16
N GLY A 22 -3.48 -1.06 -4.62
CA GLY A 22 -2.22 -0.47 -4.16
C GLY A 22 -2.06 -0.62 -2.65
N MET A 23 -2.51 -1.75 -2.08
CA MET A 23 -2.27 -2.08 -0.68
C MET A 23 -0.82 -2.57 -0.49
N SER A 24 -0.19 -2.18 0.62
CA SER A 24 1.15 -2.68 0.95
C SER A 24 1.11 -4.15 1.35
N ALA A 25 2.06 -4.93 0.85
CA ALA A 25 2.20 -6.34 1.20
C ALA A 25 2.41 -6.56 2.71
N ALA A 26 2.94 -5.55 3.43
CA ALA A 26 3.09 -5.55 4.89
C ALA A 26 1.78 -5.73 5.65
N ALA A 27 0.65 -5.31 5.08
CA ALA A 27 -0.67 -5.46 5.71
C ALA A 27 -1.15 -6.92 5.78
N VAL A 28 -0.60 -7.81 4.93
CA VAL A 28 -1.04 -9.21 4.83
C VAL A 28 0.09 -10.17 5.20
N ILE A 29 1.29 -9.98 4.65
CA ILE A 29 2.42 -10.90 4.87
C ILE A 29 2.86 -10.86 6.33
N SER A 30 3.08 -9.68 6.90
CA SER A 30 3.57 -9.54 8.28
C SER A 30 2.68 -10.28 9.29
N PRO A 31 1.35 -10.02 9.38
CA PRO A 31 0.50 -10.74 10.34
C PRO A 31 0.42 -12.25 10.05
N MET A 32 0.46 -12.68 8.79
CA MET A 32 0.47 -14.11 8.45
C MET A 32 1.74 -14.82 8.94
N LEU A 33 2.92 -14.22 8.72
CA LEU A 33 4.18 -14.81 9.16
C LEU A 33 4.31 -14.82 10.68
N ILE A 34 3.87 -13.75 11.36
CA ILE A 34 3.90 -13.66 12.82
C ILE A 34 2.94 -14.68 13.44
N ALA A 35 1.70 -14.73 12.97
CA ALA A 35 0.67 -15.57 13.58
C ALA A 35 0.88 -17.07 13.32
N PHE A 36 1.29 -17.46 12.11
CA PHE A 36 1.32 -18.87 11.70
C PHE A 36 2.72 -19.50 11.66
N LEU A 37 3.78 -18.69 11.56
CA LEU A 37 5.16 -19.19 11.58
C LEU A 37 5.94 -18.73 12.81
N HIS A 38 5.28 -18.00 13.74
CA HIS A 38 5.88 -17.47 14.96
C HIS A 38 7.17 -16.68 14.70
N MET A 39 7.19 -15.96 13.58
CA MET A 39 8.33 -15.17 13.15
C MET A 39 8.41 -13.88 13.95
N ASP A 40 9.63 -13.43 14.21
CA ASP A 40 9.86 -12.11 14.80
C ASP A 40 9.23 -11.02 13.92
N ALA A 41 8.53 -10.07 14.56
CA ALA A 41 7.77 -9.05 13.86
C ALA A 41 8.67 -8.14 13.01
N TYR A 42 9.88 -7.87 13.47
CA TYR A 42 10.82 -7.02 12.75
C TYR A 42 11.30 -7.68 11.45
N GLN A 43 11.58 -8.99 11.50
CA GLN A 43 11.94 -9.79 10.32
C GLN A 43 10.76 -9.96 9.35
N ALA A 44 9.57 -10.25 9.88
CA ALA A 44 8.36 -10.42 9.07
C ALA A 44 8.01 -9.15 8.26
N ILE A 45 8.12 -7.97 8.89
CA ILE A 45 7.94 -6.68 8.22
C ILE A 45 8.99 -6.48 7.12
N GLY A 46 10.26 -6.80 7.39
CA GLY A 46 11.32 -6.72 6.39
C GLY A 46 11.05 -7.59 5.15
N ILE A 47 10.63 -8.85 5.36
CA ILE A 47 10.25 -9.77 4.28
C ILE A 47 9.05 -9.24 3.49
N ALA A 48 8.05 -8.70 4.19
CA ALA A 48 6.86 -8.16 3.55
C ALA A 48 7.18 -6.93 2.69
N LEU A 49 7.98 -5.99 3.19
CA LEU A 49 8.42 -4.81 2.45
C LEU A 49 9.26 -5.20 1.23
N ALA A 50 10.18 -6.15 1.37
CA ALA A 50 10.97 -6.64 0.25
C ALA A 50 10.09 -7.31 -0.84
N SER A 51 9.08 -8.05 -0.43
CA SER A 51 8.07 -8.63 -1.33
C SER A 51 7.25 -7.53 -2.03
N ASP A 52 6.92 -6.46 -1.32
CA ASP A 52 6.18 -5.31 -1.84
C ASP A 52 6.96 -4.56 -2.92
N VAL A 53 8.29 -4.43 -2.81
CA VAL A 53 9.12 -3.74 -3.82
C VAL A 53 8.86 -4.29 -5.22
N LEU A 54 9.01 -5.61 -5.38
CA LEU A 54 8.90 -6.26 -6.68
C LEU A 54 7.45 -6.33 -7.16
N ALA A 55 6.51 -6.60 -6.24
CA ALA A 55 5.08 -6.63 -6.53
C ALA A 55 4.54 -5.26 -6.99
N SER A 56 4.94 -4.20 -6.29
CA SER A 56 4.59 -2.82 -6.63
C SER A 56 5.28 -2.36 -7.91
N ALA A 57 6.54 -2.75 -8.15
CA ALA A 57 7.26 -2.41 -9.37
C ALA A 57 6.62 -3.05 -10.62
N VAL A 58 6.27 -4.34 -10.57
CA VAL A 58 5.61 -5.01 -11.70
C VAL A 58 4.20 -4.48 -11.94
N SER A 59 3.50 -4.09 -10.86
CA SER A 59 2.20 -3.44 -10.94
C SER A 59 2.33 -2.06 -11.58
N ALA A 60 3.24 -1.21 -11.09
CA ALA A 60 3.53 0.12 -11.63
C ALA A 60 3.88 0.05 -13.13
N TYR A 61 4.72 -0.90 -13.52
CA TYR A 61 5.02 -1.16 -14.93
C TYR A 61 3.76 -1.52 -15.75
N THR A 62 2.90 -2.38 -15.21
CA THR A 62 1.65 -2.81 -15.88
C THR A 62 0.66 -1.65 -16.01
N TYR A 63 0.48 -0.84 -14.96
CA TYR A 63 -0.35 0.36 -15.00
C TYR A 63 0.22 1.41 -15.95
N GLY A 64 1.55 1.59 -15.96
CA GLY A 64 2.26 2.47 -16.89
C GLY A 64 2.06 2.08 -18.35
N LYS A 65 2.19 0.78 -18.67
CA LYS A 65 1.93 0.26 -20.03
C LYS A 65 0.50 0.54 -20.50
N ASN A 66 -0.47 0.59 -19.58
CA ASN A 66 -1.87 0.89 -19.87
C ASN A 66 -2.22 2.40 -19.76
N LYS A 67 -1.22 3.29 -19.68
CA LYS A 67 -1.41 4.75 -19.52
C LYS A 67 -2.22 5.15 -18.29
N ASN A 68 -2.13 4.34 -17.23
CA ASN A 68 -2.77 4.55 -15.93
C ASN A 68 -1.70 4.85 -14.87
N LEU A 69 -0.71 5.67 -15.21
CA LEU A 69 0.38 6.05 -14.31
C LEU A 69 0.77 7.50 -14.55
N ASP A 70 0.71 8.32 -13.50
CA ASP A 70 1.18 9.70 -13.53
C ASP A 70 2.54 9.81 -12.84
N ILE A 71 3.61 9.71 -13.64
CA ILE A 71 4.99 9.73 -13.16
C ILE A 71 5.40 11.13 -12.68
N LYS A 72 4.95 12.21 -13.33
CA LYS A 72 5.40 13.57 -13.01
C LYS A 72 4.96 13.97 -11.61
N ASN A 73 3.65 13.85 -11.32
CA ASN A 73 3.13 14.15 -9.99
C ASN A 73 3.50 13.06 -8.98
N GLY A 74 3.58 11.81 -9.45
CA GLY A 74 4.03 10.67 -8.63
C GLY A 74 5.45 10.86 -8.07
N LEU A 75 6.39 11.37 -8.87
CA LEU A 75 7.76 11.67 -8.41
C LEU A 75 7.78 12.78 -7.36
N VAL A 76 7.07 13.88 -7.59
CA VAL A 76 6.97 14.97 -6.61
C VAL A 76 6.42 14.44 -5.29
N MET A 77 5.32 13.70 -5.35
CA MET A 77 4.70 13.10 -4.18
C MET A 77 5.61 12.08 -3.50
N MET A 78 6.33 11.24 -4.27
CA MET A 78 7.28 10.26 -3.74
C MET A 78 8.35 10.94 -2.88
N PHE A 79 9.00 11.99 -3.38
CA PHE A 79 10.02 12.70 -2.61
C PHE A 79 9.44 13.33 -1.35
N THR A 80 8.26 13.96 -1.45
CA THR A 80 7.62 14.55 -0.27
C THR A 80 7.23 13.49 0.76
N VAL A 81 6.64 12.37 0.33
CA VAL A 81 6.27 11.26 1.21
C VAL A 81 7.51 10.70 1.90
N MET A 82 8.59 10.44 1.17
CA MET A 82 9.82 9.89 1.76
C MET A 82 10.43 10.82 2.82
N ILE A 83 10.54 12.12 2.53
CA ILE A 83 11.10 13.11 3.45
C ILE A 83 10.26 13.17 4.73
N PHE A 84 8.93 13.32 4.60
CA PHE A 84 8.06 13.46 5.76
C PHE A 84 7.83 12.15 6.50
N THR A 85 7.94 10.99 5.85
CA THR A 85 7.94 9.68 6.52
C THR A 85 9.14 9.55 7.43
N PHE A 86 10.33 9.96 6.98
CA PHE A 86 11.53 9.92 7.81
C PHE A 86 11.42 10.86 9.02
N VAL A 87 10.99 12.11 8.79
CA VAL A 87 10.78 13.09 9.86
C VAL A 87 9.73 12.61 10.87
N ALA A 88 8.59 12.12 10.39
CA ALA A 88 7.51 11.68 11.26
C ALA A 88 7.86 10.38 11.99
N SER A 89 8.61 9.46 11.38
CA SER A 89 9.11 8.26 12.07
C SER A 89 10.08 8.62 13.20
N TYR A 90 10.92 9.64 13.00
CA TYR A 90 11.75 10.17 14.09
C TYR A 90 10.91 10.79 15.21
N LEU A 91 9.91 11.61 14.87
CA LEU A 91 8.98 12.18 15.86
C LEU A 91 8.11 11.12 16.56
N ALA A 92 7.79 10.01 15.87
CA ALA A 92 6.98 8.92 16.40
C ALA A 92 7.65 8.25 17.61
N SER A 93 8.98 8.28 17.70
CA SER A 93 9.73 7.74 18.83
C SER A 93 9.41 8.42 20.18
N PHE A 94 8.76 9.60 20.16
CA PHE A 94 8.35 10.34 21.35
C PHE A 94 6.86 10.16 21.71
N ILE A 95 6.09 9.38 20.95
CA ILE A 95 4.64 9.23 21.12
C ILE A 95 4.30 7.77 21.50
N PRO A 96 3.39 7.53 22.47
CA PRO A 96 2.98 6.18 22.86
C PRO A 96 2.35 5.37 21.71
N SER A 97 2.75 4.10 21.60
CA SER A 97 2.37 3.17 20.51
C SER A 97 0.88 2.81 20.45
N THR A 98 0.15 2.90 21.56
CA THR A 98 -1.29 2.60 21.65
C THR A 98 -2.17 3.63 20.92
N THR A 99 -1.77 4.91 20.90
CA THR A 99 -2.52 5.98 20.20
C THR A 99 -2.43 5.84 18.68
N MET A 100 -1.34 5.24 18.16
CA MET A 100 -1.08 5.15 16.72
C MET A 100 -1.86 4.03 16.04
N GLY A 101 -2.04 2.89 16.71
CA GLY A 101 -2.78 1.75 16.17
C GLY A 101 -4.27 2.06 15.94
N GLY A 102 -4.94 2.63 16.94
CA GLY A 102 -6.37 2.94 16.87
C GLY A 102 -6.73 3.94 15.76
N PHE A 103 -5.89 4.94 15.54
CA PHE A 103 -6.10 5.94 14.48
C PHE A 103 -6.00 5.33 13.07
N SER A 104 -5.01 4.47 12.84
CA SER A 104 -4.82 3.80 11.55
C SER A 104 -5.97 2.86 11.19
N THR A 105 -6.42 2.06 12.17
CA THR A 105 -7.52 1.11 12.00
C THR A 105 -8.85 1.84 11.72
N PHE A 106 -9.14 2.91 12.47
CA PHE A 106 -10.33 3.73 12.27
C PHE A 106 -10.34 4.38 10.88
N MET A 107 -9.21 4.92 10.43
CA MET A 107 -9.10 5.48 9.09
C MET A 107 -9.29 4.41 8.01
N THR A 108 -8.57 3.30 8.08
CA THR A 108 -8.69 2.21 7.09
C THR A 108 -10.14 1.74 6.93
N MET A 109 -10.88 1.61 8.05
CA MET A 109 -12.29 1.22 8.04
C MET A 109 -13.21 2.27 7.41
N LEU A 110 -13.09 3.54 7.80
CA LEU A 110 -13.87 4.65 7.20
C LEU A 110 -13.70 4.72 5.69
N LEU A 111 -12.49 4.41 5.23
CA LEU A 111 -12.10 4.55 3.85
C LEU A 111 -12.61 3.39 3.00
N GLY A 112 -12.58 2.16 3.53
CA GLY A 112 -13.28 1.02 2.91
C GLY A 112 -14.78 1.28 2.74
N ILE A 113 -15.44 1.82 3.77
CA ILE A 113 -16.86 2.20 3.72
C ILE A 113 -17.09 3.26 2.64
N LYS A 114 -16.24 4.29 2.57
CA LYS A 114 -16.36 5.34 1.54
C LYS A 114 -16.27 4.79 0.13
N PHE A 115 -15.33 3.88 -0.15
CA PHE A 115 -15.17 3.28 -1.48
C PHE A 115 -16.40 2.46 -1.92
N ILE A 116 -17.12 1.86 -0.95
CA ILE A 116 -18.36 1.12 -1.19
C ILE A 116 -19.54 2.08 -1.41
N VAL A 117 -19.69 3.09 -0.55
CA VAL A 117 -20.86 3.99 -0.53
C VAL A 117 -20.78 5.10 -1.59
N LYS A 118 -19.58 5.64 -1.83
CA LYS A 118 -19.32 6.70 -2.82
C LYS A 118 -18.17 6.29 -3.73
N PRO A 119 -18.43 5.43 -4.74
CA PRO A 119 -17.40 4.97 -5.65
C PRO A 119 -16.79 6.13 -6.42
N VAL A 120 -15.48 6.04 -6.65
CA VAL A 120 -14.73 7.06 -7.40
C VAL A 120 -15.08 6.92 -8.87
N MET A 121 -15.91 7.83 -9.39
CA MET A 121 -16.32 7.88 -10.80
C MET A 121 -15.61 8.97 -11.59
N THR A 122 -14.55 9.56 -11.03
CA THR A 122 -13.74 10.58 -11.72
C THR A 122 -13.13 10.00 -12.98
N THR A 123 -13.30 10.69 -14.09
CA THR A 123 -12.77 10.27 -15.40
C THR A 123 -11.39 10.87 -15.65
N LYS A 124 -10.63 10.26 -16.57
CA LYS A 124 -9.34 10.81 -16.99
C LYS A 124 -9.44 12.22 -17.55
N GLU A 125 -10.52 12.56 -18.25
CA GLU A 125 -10.75 13.88 -18.82
C GLU A 125 -10.93 14.93 -17.73
N THR A 126 -11.77 14.64 -16.72
CA THR A 126 -11.95 15.52 -15.56
C THR A 126 -10.66 15.71 -14.76
N MET A 127 -9.84 14.66 -14.66
CA MET A 127 -8.53 14.73 -14.01
C MET A 127 -7.54 15.59 -14.81
N ALA A 128 -7.53 15.48 -16.14
CA ALA A 128 -6.64 16.23 -17.02
C ALA A 128 -7.02 17.71 -17.16
N ALA A 129 -8.29 18.06 -16.95
CA ALA A 129 -8.78 19.44 -16.98
C ALA A 129 -8.31 20.31 -15.80
N THR A 130 -7.72 19.71 -14.76
CA THR A 130 -7.21 20.44 -13.59
C THR A 130 -5.88 21.11 -13.90
N ASP A 131 -5.72 22.36 -13.45
CA ASP A 131 -4.49 23.14 -13.65
C ASP A 131 -3.22 22.38 -13.16
N PRO A 132 -2.17 22.28 -13.99
CA PRO A 132 -0.96 21.53 -13.66
C PRO A 132 -0.21 22.08 -12.42
N LYS A 133 -0.18 23.41 -12.23
CA LYS A 133 0.50 24.02 -11.07
C LYS A 133 -0.26 23.71 -9.79
N LYS A 134 -1.59 23.81 -9.83
CA LYS A 134 -2.46 23.43 -8.71
C LYS A 134 -2.24 21.96 -8.32
N ARG A 135 -2.11 21.08 -9.30
CA ARG A 135 -1.90 19.63 -9.06
C ARG A 135 -0.54 19.33 -8.42
N ILE A 136 0.53 20.01 -8.82
CA ILE A 136 1.85 19.87 -8.18
C ILE A 136 1.78 20.34 -6.72
N ILE A 137 1.20 21.52 -6.46
CA ILE A 137 1.06 22.07 -5.11
C ILE A 137 0.24 21.11 -4.22
N GLN A 138 -0.89 20.62 -4.73
CA GLN A 138 -1.69 19.64 -4.01
C GLN A 138 -0.92 18.34 -3.77
N SER A 139 -0.09 17.88 -4.72
CA SER A 139 0.72 16.67 -4.56
C SER A 139 1.77 16.82 -3.46
N ILE A 140 2.37 18.01 -3.32
CA ILE A 140 3.29 18.31 -2.21
C ILE A 140 2.54 18.29 -0.88
N ILE A 141 1.44 19.05 -0.76
CA ILE A 141 0.66 19.12 0.50
C ILE A 141 0.16 17.73 0.90
N CYS A 142 -0.39 16.99 -0.05
CA CYS A 142 -0.86 15.63 0.14
C CYS A 142 0.28 14.68 0.51
N GLY A 143 1.41 14.77 -0.18
CA GLY A 143 2.59 13.97 0.10
C GLY A 143 3.14 14.21 1.51
N THR A 144 3.09 15.44 2.01
CA THR A 144 3.44 15.78 3.39
C THR A 144 2.50 15.10 4.39
N VAL A 145 1.18 15.23 4.19
CA VAL A 145 0.19 14.61 5.08
C VAL A 145 0.33 13.09 5.08
N ILE A 146 0.47 12.48 3.91
CA ILE A 146 0.68 11.03 3.76
C ILE A 146 1.98 10.63 4.43
N GLY A 147 3.08 11.33 4.17
CA GLY A 147 4.38 11.03 4.75
C GLY A 147 4.33 11.08 6.28
N CYS A 148 3.68 12.09 6.85
CA CYS A 148 3.47 12.17 8.28
C CYS A 148 2.69 10.95 8.81
N ILE A 149 1.54 10.64 8.21
CA ILE A 149 0.72 9.51 8.65
C ILE A 149 1.48 8.18 8.50
N CYS A 150 2.17 7.97 7.37
CA CYS A 150 3.00 6.79 7.12
C CYS A 150 4.12 6.64 8.15
N GLY A 151 4.83 7.72 8.47
CA GLY A 151 5.92 7.70 9.44
C GLY A 151 5.46 7.39 10.86
N PHE A 152 4.26 7.85 11.24
CA PHE A 152 3.66 7.50 12.53
C PHE A 152 3.07 6.09 12.57
N VAL A 153 2.41 5.64 11.49
CA VAL A 153 1.66 4.37 11.47
C VAL A 153 2.52 3.16 11.05
N GLY A 154 3.63 3.37 10.35
CA GLY A 154 4.65 2.36 10.08
C GLY A 154 4.38 1.35 8.94
N ALA A 155 3.14 1.13 8.47
CA ALA A 155 2.89 0.09 7.44
C ALA A 155 1.71 0.31 6.46
N GLY A 156 1.04 1.47 6.48
CA GLY A 156 -0.26 1.66 5.78
C GLY A 156 -0.28 2.53 4.52
N GLY A 157 0.88 2.94 3.99
CA GLY A 157 0.95 4.09 3.07
C GLY A 157 0.22 3.94 1.74
N GLY A 158 0.17 2.73 1.18
CA GLY A 158 -0.43 2.48 -0.14
C GLY A 158 -1.92 2.80 -0.22
N MET A 159 -2.68 2.39 0.80
CA MET A 159 -4.12 2.65 0.88
C MET A 159 -4.39 4.15 1.09
N MET A 160 -3.63 4.79 1.99
CA MET A 160 -3.69 6.23 2.25
C MET A 160 -3.38 7.05 0.99
N MET A 161 -2.39 6.62 0.21
CA MET A 161 -2.07 7.24 -1.09
C MET A 161 -3.24 7.14 -2.06
N LEU A 162 -3.83 5.95 -2.23
CA LEU A 162 -4.97 5.77 -3.12
C LEU A 162 -6.12 6.73 -2.78
N LEU A 163 -6.38 6.91 -1.49
CA LEU A 163 -7.46 7.75 -1.01
C LEU A 163 -7.25 9.21 -1.28
N ILE A 164 -6.06 9.71 -1.01
CA ILE A 164 -5.76 11.13 -1.20
C ILE A 164 -5.69 11.43 -2.70
N LEU A 165 -5.12 10.52 -3.50
CA LEU A 165 -5.12 10.62 -4.95
C LEU A 165 -6.55 10.70 -5.50
N THR A 166 -7.46 9.81 -5.07
CA THR A 166 -8.83 9.78 -5.59
C THR A 166 -9.75 10.86 -5.00
N SER A 167 -9.65 11.11 -3.70
CA SER A 167 -10.62 11.94 -2.96
C SER A 167 -10.26 13.41 -2.88
N VAL A 168 -8.97 13.74 -2.85
CA VAL A 168 -8.47 15.11 -2.69
C VAL A 168 -7.95 15.64 -4.01
N LEU A 169 -7.15 14.84 -4.70
CA LEU A 169 -6.53 15.21 -5.98
C LEU A 169 -7.40 14.87 -7.20
N GLY A 170 -8.53 14.16 -7.01
CA GLY A 170 -9.47 13.85 -8.08
C GLY A 170 -8.90 12.94 -9.17
N TYR A 171 -8.02 12.01 -8.82
CA TYR A 171 -7.48 11.06 -9.78
C TYR A 171 -8.55 10.04 -10.17
N GLU A 172 -8.52 9.65 -11.44
CA GLU A 172 -9.21 8.47 -11.93
C GLU A 172 -8.64 7.22 -11.24
N LEU A 173 -9.51 6.29 -10.83
CA LEU A 173 -9.16 5.18 -9.94
C LEU A 173 -7.94 4.38 -10.42
N LYS A 174 -7.90 3.99 -11.70
CA LYS A 174 -6.78 3.19 -12.23
C LYS A 174 -5.47 3.97 -12.20
N THR A 175 -5.53 5.26 -12.54
CA THR A 175 -4.36 6.14 -12.45
C THR A 175 -3.91 6.34 -11.01
N ALA A 176 -4.85 6.45 -10.06
CA ALA A 176 -4.54 6.55 -8.64
C ALA A 176 -3.85 5.28 -8.11
N VAL A 177 -4.36 4.09 -8.45
CA VAL A 177 -3.74 2.81 -8.09
C VAL A 177 -2.34 2.70 -8.72
N GLY A 178 -2.20 3.04 -10.01
CA GLY A 178 -0.89 3.00 -10.68
C GLY A 178 0.13 3.94 -10.04
N THR A 179 -0.27 5.19 -9.75
CA THR A 179 0.60 6.17 -9.09
C THR A 179 0.93 5.77 -7.65
N SER A 180 0.01 5.18 -6.89
CA SER A 180 0.32 4.73 -5.52
C SER A 180 1.31 3.57 -5.50
N VAL A 181 1.13 2.54 -6.34
CA VAL A 181 2.10 1.42 -6.40
C VAL A 181 3.46 1.87 -6.91
N PHE A 182 3.52 2.88 -7.80
CA PHE A 182 4.78 3.47 -8.22
C PHE A 182 5.53 4.13 -7.05
N ILE A 183 4.85 4.94 -6.23
CA ILE A 183 5.46 5.55 -5.05
C ILE A 183 5.87 4.45 -4.05
N MET A 184 5.02 3.45 -3.85
CA MET A 184 5.27 2.35 -2.93
C MET A 184 6.51 1.55 -3.25
N THR A 185 6.83 1.33 -4.53
CA THR A 185 8.07 0.64 -4.92
C THR A 185 9.29 1.24 -4.23
N PHE A 186 9.38 2.57 -4.18
CA PHE A 186 10.52 3.26 -3.59
C PHE A 186 10.43 3.31 -2.06
N THR A 187 9.25 3.60 -1.50
CA THR A 187 9.09 3.65 -0.04
C THR A 187 9.30 2.27 0.60
N ALA A 188 8.80 1.20 -0.03
CA ALA A 188 9.00 -0.17 0.41
C ALA A 188 10.46 -0.60 0.25
N LEU A 189 11.15 -0.12 -0.79
CA LEU A 189 12.58 -0.39 -0.99
C LEU A 189 13.40 0.20 0.15
N THR A 190 13.17 1.47 0.48
CA THR A 190 13.85 2.10 1.61
C THR A 190 13.54 1.40 2.93
N GLY A 191 12.28 1.02 3.15
CA GLY A 191 11.88 0.29 4.35
C GLY A 191 12.54 -1.09 4.46
N ALA A 192 12.52 -1.89 3.40
CA ALA A 192 13.15 -3.21 3.37
C ALA A 192 14.66 -3.12 3.64
N LEU A 193 15.34 -2.15 3.01
CA LEU A 193 16.77 -1.92 3.24
C LEU A 193 17.05 -1.54 4.70
N SER A 194 16.27 -0.64 5.30
CA SER A 194 16.42 -0.28 6.71
C SER A 194 16.22 -1.48 7.64
N HIS A 195 15.20 -2.31 7.38
CA HIS A 195 14.95 -3.51 8.17
C HIS A 195 16.08 -4.55 8.06
N PHE A 196 16.62 -4.79 6.87
CA PHE A 196 17.73 -5.74 6.71
C PHE A 196 19.07 -5.19 7.22
N ALA A 197 19.27 -3.87 7.16
CA ALA A 197 20.48 -3.24 7.69
C ALA A 197 20.54 -3.28 9.22
N ILE A 198 19.40 -3.12 9.91
CA ILE A 198 19.32 -3.06 11.38
C ILE A 198 19.06 -4.46 11.98
N GLY A 199 18.14 -5.23 11.42
CA GLY A 199 17.68 -6.51 11.95
C GLY A 199 18.45 -7.73 11.45
N GLY A 200 19.40 -7.53 10.55
CA GLY A 200 20.20 -8.59 9.95
C GLY A 200 19.50 -9.33 8.80
N THR A 201 20.07 -10.46 8.40
CA THR A 201 19.62 -11.24 7.25
C THR A 201 18.31 -11.99 7.56
N PRO A 202 17.24 -11.81 6.76
CA PRO A 202 15.99 -12.55 6.95
C PRO A 202 16.13 -14.03 6.56
N ASP A 203 15.15 -14.84 6.94
CA ASP A 203 14.99 -16.20 6.40
C ASP A 203 14.80 -16.12 4.87
N LEU A 204 15.85 -16.53 4.13
CA LEU A 204 15.90 -16.46 2.68
C LEU A 204 14.83 -17.34 2.01
N VAL A 205 14.44 -18.46 2.63
CA VAL A 205 13.44 -19.37 2.08
C VAL A 205 12.07 -18.68 2.13
N VAL A 206 11.70 -18.12 3.29
CA VAL A 206 10.44 -17.39 3.45
C VAL A 206 10.43 -16.14 2.57
N LEU A 207 11.53 -15.40 2.52
CA LEU A 207 11.68 -14.23 1.66
C LEU A 207 11.41 -14.55 0.19
N ILE A 208 12.07 -15.57 -0.36
CA ILE A 208 11.91 -15.94 -1.77
C ILE A 208 10.50 -16.43 -2.05
N LEU A 209 9.92 -17.26 -1.17
CA LEU A 209 8.55 -17.75 -1.33
C LEU A 209 7.53 -16.61 -1.33
N CYS A 210 7.65 -15.65 -0.41
CA CYS A 210 6.81 -14.47 -0.36
C CYS A 210 7.01 -13.57 -1.58
N ILE A 211 8.24 -13.31 -2.00
CA ILE A 211 8.52 -12.50 -3.20
C ILE A 211 7.87 -13.12 -4.44
N VAL A 212 8.12 -14.41 -4.69
CA VAL A 212 7.67 -15.08 -5.91
C VAL A 212 6.15 -15.15 -5.96
N SER A 213 5.51 -15.57 -4.87
CA SER A 213 4.05 -15.62 -4.78
C SER A 213 3.42 -14.24 -4.96
N THR A 214 3.88 -13.24 -4.20
CA THR A 214 3.36 -11.86 -4.27
C THR A 214 3.52 -11.26 -5.66
N LEU A 215 4.68 -11.44 -6.29
CA LEU A 215 4.95 -10.94 -7.64
C LEU A 215 3.98 -11.53 -8.67
N ILE A 216 3.78 -12.85 -8.64
CA ILE A 216 2.87 -13.54 -9.58
C ILE A 216 1.44 -13.00 -9.43
N PHE A 217 0.92 -12.97 -8.20
CA PHE A 217 -0.45 -12.53 -7.96
C PHE A 217 -0.64 -11.04 -8.18
N ALA A 218 0.35 -10.20 -7.85
CA ALA A 218 0.32 -8.77 -8.14
C ALA A 218 0.27 -8.48 -9.64
N ARG A 219 1.07 -9.20 -10.44
CA ARG A 219 1.03 -9.05 -11.90
C ARG A 219 -0.33 -9.45 -12.47
N VAL A 220 -0.88 -10.58 -12.04
CA VAL A 220 -2.20 -11.04 -12.47
C VAL A 220 -3.27 -10.01 -12.10
N ALA A 221 -3.28 -9.56 -10.83
CA ALA A 221 -4.21 -8.55 -10.35
C ALA A 221 -4.10 -7.23 -11.13
N ALA A 222 -2.89 -6.71 -11.36
CA ALA A 222 -2.69 -5.47 -12.11
C ALA A 222 -3.21 -5.59 -13.55
N VAL A 223 -2.97 -6.71 -14.23
CA VAL A 223 -3.51 -6.95 -15.58
C VAL A 223 -5.03 -6.99 -15.57
N LEU A 224 -5.63 -7.69 -14.61
CA LEU A 224 -7.09 -7.77 -14.46
C LEU A 224 -7.71 -6.40 -14.12
N ALA A 225 -7.12 -5.66 -13.19
CA ALA A 225 -7.58 -4.34 -12.77
C ALA A 225 -7.60 -3.33 -13.91
N ASN A 226 -6.59 -3.36 -14.78
CA ASN A 226 -6.53 -2.48 -15.95
C ASN A 226 -7.62 -2.81 -16.99
N LYS A 227 -8.01 -4.09 -17.11
CA LYS A 227 -9.11 -4.54 -18.00
C LYS A 227 -10.50 -4.39 -17.39
N ALA A 228 -10.61 -4.40 -16.07
CA ALA A 228 -11.89 -4.36 -15.37
C ALA A 228 -12.61 -3.01 -15.53
N PRO A 229 -13.96 -3.01 -15.49
CA PRO A 229 -14.72 -1.78 -15.43
C PRO A 229 -14.48 -1.08 -14.08
N ALA A 230 -14.43 0.26 -14.09
CA ALA A 230 -14.09 1.07 -12.91
C ALA A 230 -15.01 0.81 -11.71
N LYS A 231 -16.29 0.48 -11.96
CA LYS A 231 -17.26 0.12 -10.90
C LYS A 231 -16.86 -1.17 -10.17
N LEU A 232 -16.47 -2.20 -10.91
CA LEU A 232 -16.03 -3.47 -10.32
C LEU A 232 -14.72 -3.29 -9.55
N LEU A 233 -13.78 -2.50 -10.08
CA LEU A 233 -12.53 -2.20 -9.40
C LEU A 233 -12.77 -1.41 -8.09
N ASN A 234 -13.64 -0.39 -8.11
CA ASN A 234 -14.04 0.33 -6.91
C ASN A 234 -14.63 -0.60 -5.84
N GLN A 235 -15.55 -1.48 -6.23
CA GLN A 235 -16.19 -2.43 -5.31
C GLN A 235 -15.20 -3.45 -4.76
N ALA A 236 -14.35 -4.02 -5.61
CA ALA A 236 -13.32 -4.97 -5.19
C ALA A 236 -12.35 -4.31 -4.20
N THR A 237 -11.85 -3.12 -4.52
CA THR A 237 -10.99 -2.33 -3.62
C THR A 237 -11.69 -2.02 -2.30
N GLY A 238 -12.95 -1.55 -2.34
CA GLY A 238 -13.72 -1.26 -1.13
C GLY A 238 -13.94 -2.49 -0.24
N VAL A 239 -14.32 -3.64 -0.81
CA VAL A 239 -14.51 -4.90 -0.08
C VAL A 239 -13.20 -5.34 0.57
N ILE A 240 -12.09 -5.31 -0.16
CA ILE A 240 -10.76 -5.68 0.36
C ILE A 240 -10.39 -4.79 1.55
N LEU A 241 -10.61 -3.47 1.45
CA LEU A 241 -10.33 -2.51 2.53
C LEU A 241 -11.18 -2.75 3.78
N VAL A 242 -12.48 -3.06 3.61
CA VAL A 242 -13.38 -3.36 4.73
C VAL A 242 -13.00 -4.67 5.42
N ILE A 243 -12.72 -5.73 4.66
CA ILE A 243 -12.28 -7.01 5.22
C ILE A 243 -10.98 -6.82 6.02
N LEU A 244 -10.02 -6.09 5.46
CA LEU A 244 -8.76 -5.80 6.16
C LEU A 244 -9.02 -4.99 7.45
N GLY A 245 -9.83 -3.93 7.39
CA GLY A 245 -10.18 -3.13 8.57
C GLY A 245 -10.84 -3.96 9.66
N ALA A 246 -11.79 -4.83 9.29
CA ALA A 246 -12.46 -5.73 10.22
C ALA A 246 -11.49 -6.77 10.82
N ALA A 247 -10.58 -7.33 10.02
CA ALA A 247 -9.58 -8.28 10.48
C ALA A 247 -8.62 -7.64 11.49
N ILE A 248 -8.15 -6.41 11.23
CA ILE A 248 -7.28 -5.68 12.17
C ILE A 248 -8.00 -5.44 13.50
N ILE A 249 -9.27 -5.04 13.47
CA ILE A 249 -10.08 -4.85 14.70
C ILE A 249 -10.22 -6.17 15.46
N ALA A 250 -10.54 -7.26 14.76
CA ALA A 250 -10.71 -8.57 15.39
C ALA A 250 -9.40 -9.02 16.08
N VAL A 251 -8.26 -8.89 15.41
CA VAL A 251 -6.95 -9.24 15.98
C VAL A 251 -6.58 -8.35 17.18
N GLN A 252 -6.97 -7.07 17.17
CA GLN A 252 -6.56 -6.13 18.21
C GLN A 252 -7.48 -6.09 19.46
N TYR A 253 -8.75 -6.48 19.32
CA TYR A 253 -9.75 -6.38 20.40
C TYR A 253 -10.34 -7.72 20.83
N VAL A 254 -10.16 -8.79 20.08
CA VAL A 254 -10.74 -10.12 20.37
C VAL A 254 -9.67 -11.15 20.78
N PHE A 255 -8.42 -10.96 20.34
CA PHE A 255 -7.27 -11.80 20.66
C PHE A 255 -6.22 -10.99 21.42
#